data_AF-W9DNS5-F1
#
_entry.id   AF-W9DNS5-F1
#
_cell.length_a   1.000
_cell.length_b   1.000
_cell.length_c   1.000
_cell.angle_alpha   90.00
_cell.angle_beta   90.00
_cell.angle_gamma   90.00
#
_symmetry.space_group_name_H-M   'P 1'
#
loop_
_entity.id
_entity.type
_entity.pdbx_description
1 polymer ?
#
loop_
_entity_poly.entity_id
_entity_poly.type
_entity_poly.pdbx_seq_one_letter_code
_entity_poly.pdbx_strand_id
1 'polypeptide(L)'
;MLALQARKHGGRTHDLAMRFKGPESDILDFSSNTNPLGTPFNFQASNLDLKQAVFESTERIEQYPDNRYLELRKAAAAYIGQNISADNIVPGNGTCELLRLIMETVVNEDDIVITTSPSSGEYRHISGIFGARIHSFTTDELLNLPKMTLDKAKVIILGNPNNPTGRLVPRDKLSVFARKCAEHGTLLIVDESAIELSDPDMSIADLTLDNDYLFVIRSVSNITAMPGIRLAYGIASLSLANILNAARLSWNIGVTDEAIALAFFSMPGGPNSEYLKRSREFIKKEREYIVKRFSGIYGFDPVESSTNYILIDVKDLFLDSVRLSEGLALHGILIRECSDFFDGNKRYVRISVRLRDDFEKLIHTLDTVFAETSREDAREKLEETIEHGGSSCAGRGTCEYYPCHFTGQDCTFCFCPFYACEEERTGGKWIESSTGGQVWSCEHCTLLHRPKVAKMVLDALMADGDTDDNIRRAWKEIIEPLL
;
A
#
# COMPACT_ATOMS: atom_id res chain seq x y z
N MET A 1 23.12 -5.69 16.28
CA MET A 1 22.40 -4.53 16.87
C MET A 1 22.41 -3.27 15.97
N LEU A 2 23.54 -2.83 15.41
CA LEU A 2 23.66 -1.54 14.67
C LEU A 2 23.05 -1.50 13.23
N ALA A 3 22.26 -2.50 12.82
CA ALA A 3 21.67 -2.58 11.47
C ALA A 3 20.13 -2.52 11.45
N LEU A 4 19.48 -2.32 12.60
CA LEU A 4 18.02 -2.20 12.69
C LEU A 4 17.57 -0.85 12.14
N GLN A 5 16.71 -0.87 11.12
CA GLN A 5 16.08 0.32 10.54
C GLN A 5 14.57 0.27 10.73
N ALA A 6 13.97 1.44 10.96
CA ALA A 6 12.52 1.59 11.07
C ALA A 6 11.84 1.19 9.76
N ARG A 7 10.71 0.47 9.86
CA ARG A 7 9.93 0.04 8.70
C ARG A 7 9.08 1.17 8.12
N LYS A 8 8.84 1.08 6.81
CA LYS A 8 7.94 2.00 6.08
C LYS A 8 6.51 1.50 6.18
N HIS A 9 5.59 2.41 6.49
CA HIS A 9 4.15 2.17 6.54
C HIS A 9 3.40 3.29 5.81
N GLY A 10 2.19 3.00 5.35
CA GLY A 10 1.24 4.03 4.90
C GLY A 10 0.68 4.83 6.08
N GLY A 11 -0.27 5.72 5.82
CA GLY A 11 -0.93 6.55 6.83
C GLY A 11 -0.04 7.68 7.36
N ARG A 12 0.93 8.14 6.56
CA ARG A 12 1.85 9.23 6.92
C ARG A 12 1.30 10.61 6.59
N THR A 13 0.00 10.81 6.85
CA THR A 13 -0.74 12.05 6.59
C THR A 13 -0.12 13.22 7.35
N HIS A 14 0.25 13.04 8.62
CA HIS A 14 0.90 14.08 9.41
C HIS A 14 2.27 14.54 8.85
N ASP A 15 3.12 13.60 8.43
CA ASP A 15 4.42 13.90 7.79
C ASP A 15 4.20 14.70 6.49
N LEU A 16 3.23 14.28 5.68
CA LEU A 16 2.87 14.96 4.44
C LEU A 16 2.35 16.39 4.70
N ALA A 17 1.46 16.55 5.68
CA ALA A 17 0.90 17.84 6.08
C ALA A 17 2.00 18.80 6.54
N MET A 18 2.97 18.32 7.32
CA MET A 18 4.13 19.12 7.75
C MET A 18 5.01 19.55 6.58
N ARG A 19 5.27 18.66 5.62
CA ARG A 19 6.08 18.97 4.43
C ARG A 19 5.42 20.04 3.56
N PHE A 20 4.10 20.00 3.39
CA PHE A 20 3.36 20.91 2.52
C PHE A 20 2.67 22.08 3.23
N LYS A 21 2.81 22.19 4.55
CA LYS A 21 2.22 23.26 5.38
C LYS A 21 0.71 23.42 5.19
N GLY A 22 0.01 22.32 4.93
CA GLY A 22 -1.45 22.24 4.82
C GLY A 22 -2.07 21.51 6.01
N PRO A 23 -3.40 21.58 6.20
CA PRO A 23 -4.06 20.79 7.23
C PRO A 23 -4.13 19.31 6.82
N GLU A 24 -3.99 18.42 7.79
CA GLU A 24 -4.02 16.96 7.56
C GLU A 24 -5.36 16.48 6.95
N SER A 25 -6.44 17.22 7.20
CA SER A 25 -7.78 16.95 6.66
C SER A 25 -7.88 17.06 5.15
N ASP A 26 -6.97 17.79 4.52
CA ASP A 26 -6.99 18.02 3.07
C ASP A 26 -6.28 16.88 2.32
N ILE A 27 -5.65 15.96 3.04
CA ILE A 27 -4.92 14.83 2.46
C ILE A 27 -5.89 13.69 2.17
N LEU A 28 -5.89 13.25 0.92
CA LEU A 28 -6.61 12.07 0.50
C LEU A 28 -5.73 10.83 0.62
N ASP A 29 -5.92 10.07 1.70
CA ASP A 29 -5.10 8.90 2.02
C ASP A 29 -5.61 7.59 1.39
N PHE A 30 -4.99 7.18 0.29
CA PHE A 30 -5.11 5.85 -0.33
C PHE A 30 -4.07 4.85 0.18
N SER A 31 -3.15 5.24 1.05
CA SER A 31 -2.08 4.38 1.53
C SER A 31 -2.49 3.49 2.70
N SER A 32 -3.54 3.87 3.45
CA SER A 32 -4.08 3.11 4.59
C SER A 32 -5.25 2.20 4.18
N ASN A 33 -5.22 0.95 4.65
CA ASN A 33 -6.19 -0.09 4.29
C ASN A 33 -7.38 -0.15 5.26
N THR A 34 -8.05 0.98 5.50
CA THR A 34 -9.22 1.03 6.38
C THR A 34 -10.52 0.72 5.64
N ASN A 35 -11.60 0.42 6.37
CA ASN A 35 -12.91 0.22 5.79
C ASN A 35 -13.41 1.52 5.10
N PRO A 36 -13.72 1.50 3.78
CA PRO A 36 -14.15 2.69 3.05
C PRO A 36 -15.50 3.27 3.50
N LEU A 37 -16.34 2.48 4.18
CA LEU A 37 -17.61 2.98 4.74
C LEU A 37 -17.41 3.72 6.07
N GLY A 38 -16.17 3.90 6.52
CA GLY A 38 -15.86 4.53 7.79
C GLY A 38 -16.18 3.62 8.97
N THR A 39 -16.42 4.23 10.13
CA THR A 39 -16.55 3.51 11.41
C THR A 39 -17.95 2.92 11.63
N PRO A 40 -18.08 1.71 12.22
CA PRO A 40 -19.38 1.08 12.48
C PRO A 40 -20.25 1.91 13.43
N PHE A 41 -19.65 2.80 14.22
CA PHE A 41 -20.34 3.70 15.13
C PHE A 41 -21.13 4.81 14.42
N ASN A 42 -20.82 5.10 13.15
CA ASN A 42 -21.59 6.01 12.31
C ASN A 42 -22.64 5.28 11.47
N PHE A 43 -22.73 3.95 11.60
CA PHE A 43 -23.66 3.14 10.83
C PHE A 43 -24.89 2.82 11.69
N GLN A 44 -26.04 3.40 11.32
CA GLN A 44 -27.26 3.37 12.13
C GLN A 44 -27.70 1.96 12.55
N ALA A 45 -27.55 0.96 11.67
CA ALA A 45 -27.97 -0.40 11.97
C ALA A 45 -27.00 -1.15 12.92
N SER A 46 -25.82 -0.60 13.22
CA SER A 46 -24.91 -1.19 14.21
C SER A 46 -25.40 -0.97 15.65
N ASN A 47 -26.23 0.06 15.90
CA ASN A 47 -26.69 0.46 17.24
C ASN A 47 -25.54 0.64 18.25
N LEU A 48 -24.44 1.26 17.82
CA LEU A 48 -23.26 1.53 18.64
C LEU A 48 -23.11 3.03 18.88
N ASP A 49 -22.57 3.41 20.05
CA ASP A 49 -22.27 4.81 20.39
C ASP A 49 -20.81 4.97 20.82
N LEU A 50 -20.02 5.63 19.97
CA LEU A 50 -18.60 5.86 20.23
C LEU A 50 -18.39 6.86 21.37
N LYS A 51 -19.25 7.88 21.47
CA LYS A 51 -19.13 8.91 22.50
C LYS A 51 -19.42 8.29 23.86
N GLN A 52 -20.43 7.43 23.94
CA GLN A 52 -20.73 6.67 25.15
C GLN A 52 -19.55 5.78 25.54
N ALA A 53 -19.02 4.96 24.63
CA ALA A 53 -17.90 4.06 24.93
C ALA A 53 -16.66 4.83 25.42
N VAL A 54 -16.34 5.97 24.80
CA VAL A 54 -15.24 6.84 25.23
C VAL A 54 -15.54 7.46 26.59
N PHE A 55 -16.74 8.00 26.79
CA PHE A 55 -17.15 8.62 28.06
C PHE A 55 -17.07 7.63 29.23
N GLU A 56 -17.63 6.43 29.08
CA GLU A 56 -17.55 5.36 30.09
C GLU A 56 -16.09 4.93 30.38
N SER A 57 -15.20 5.01 29.37
CA SER A 57 -13.77 4.75 29.61
C SER A 57 -13.10 5.80 30.50
N THR A 58 -13.58 7.05 30.49
CA THR A 58 -13.01 8.12 31.34
C THR A 58 -13.24 7.87 32.82
N GLU A 59 -14.32 7.16 33.19
CA GLU A 59 -14.59 6.78 34.58
C GLU A 59 -13.60 5.74 35.12
N ARG A 60 -12.87 5.05 34.24
CA ARG A 60 -11.91 3.99 34.56
C ARG A 60 -10.45 4.38 34.31
N ILE A 61 -10.19 5.58 33.77
CA ILE A 61 -8.85 5.97 33.31
C ILE A 61 -7.81 6.12 34.44
N GLU A 62 -8.27 6.39 35.66
CA GLU A 62 -7.40 6.48 36.84
C GLU A 62 -7.01 5.10 37.41
N GLN A 63 -7.53 4.01 36.83
CA GLN A 63 -7.32 2.64 37.27
C GLN A 63 -6.59 1.83 36.19
N TYR A 64 -5.73 0.90 36.62
CA TYR A 64 -5.23 -0.12 35.70
C TYR A 64 -6.38 -1.01 35.20
N PRO A 65 -6.39 -1.41 33.92
CA PRO A 65 -7.30 -2.43 33.44
C PRO A 65 -7.17 -3.75 34.24
N ASP A 66 -8.22 -4.56 34.25
CA ASP A 66 -8.07 -5.96 34.68
C ASP A 66 -7.13 -6.66 33.70
N ASN A 67 -5.92 -7.01 34.15
CA ASN A 67 -4.91 -7.61 33.28
C ASN A 67 -5.39 -8.91 32.63
N ARG A 68 -6.43 -9.59 33.13
CA ARG A 68 -6.97 -10.80 32.48
C ARG A 68 -7.76 -10.50 31.21
N TYR A 69 -8.25 -9.26 31.05
CA TYR A 69 -9.10 -8.82 29.95
C TYR A 69 -10.28 -9.77 29.68
N LEU A 70 -10.89 -10.29 30.74
CA LEU A 70 -11.88 -11.37 30.61
C LEU A 70 -13.10 -10.93 29.80
N GLU A 71 -13.58 -9.71 30.01
CA GLU A 71 -14.75 -9.18 29.28
C GLU A 71 -14.42 -8.97 27.80
N LEU A 72 -13.24 -8.42 27.48
CA LEU A 72 -12.75 -8.30 26.11
C LEU A 72 -12.66 -9.67 25.42
N ARG A 73 -12.07 -10.66 26.10
CA ARG A 73 -11.90 -12.02 25.57
C ARG A 73 -13.24 -12.72 25.33
N LYS A 74 -14.21 -12.57 26.25
CA LYS A 74 -15.58 -13.07 26.07
C LYS A 74 -16.28 -12.40 24.89
N ALA A 75 -16.17 -11.08 24.78
CA ALA A 75 -16.79 -10.33 23.70
C ALA A 75 -16.21 -10.71 22.33
N ALA A 76 -14.88 -10.82 22.22
CA ALA A 76 -14.22 -11.29 21.01
C ALA A 76 -14.64 -12.72 20.64
N ALA A 77 -14.66 -13.65 21.60
CA ALA A 77 -15.11 -15.01 21.38
C ALA A 77 -16.58 -15.08 20.89
N ALA A 78 -17.47 -14.31 21.53
CA ALA A 78 -18.87 -14.22 21.14
C ALA A 78 -19.06 -13.59 19.75
N TYR A 79 -18.27 -12.57 19.42
CA TYR A 79 -18.25 -11.93 18.11
C TYR A 79 -17.92 -12.95 17.01
N ILE A 80 -16.86 -13.75 17.18
CA ILE A 80 -16.41 -14.73 16.18
C ILE A 80 -17.38 -15.92 16.08
N GLY A 81 -17.85 -16.43 17.22
CA GLY A 81 -18.65 -17.65 17.31
C GLY A 81 -17.80 -18.93 17.12
N GLN A 82 -18.34 -19.93 16.43
CA GLN A 82 -17.62 -21.15 16.02
C GLN A 82 -17.02 -21.98 17.19
N ASN A 83 -17.69 -22.01 18.34
CA ASN A 83 -17.25 -22.68 19.58
C ASN A 83 -15.94 -22.14 20.17
N ILE A 84 -15.45 -20.99 19.70
CA ILE A 84 -14.31 -20.30 20.30
C ILE A 84 -14.75 -19.75 21.65
N SER A 85 -13.97 -20.03 22.70
CA SER A 85 -14.21 -19.53 24.05
C SER A 85 -13.27 -18.38 24.38
N ALA A 86 -13.54 -17.66 25.47
CA ALA A 86 -12.63 -16.61 25.95
C ALA A 86 -11.21 -17.15 26.22
N ASP A 87 -11.09 -18.42 26.61
CA ASP A 87 -9.81 -19.05 26.90
C ASP A 87 -8.92 -19.21 25.65
N ASN A 88 -9.51 -19.23 24.46
CA ASN A 88 -8.80 -19.29 23.18
C ASN A 88 -8.29 -17.93 22.69
N ILE A 89 -8.71 -16.83 23.33
CA ILE A 89 -8.39 -15.47 22.88
C ILE A 89 -7.13 -14.96 23.57
N VAL A 90 -6.21 -14.40 22.78
CA VAL A 90 -5.01 -13.67 23.23
C VAL A 90 -5.15 -12.19 22.83
N PRO A 91 -5.44 -11.28 23.76
CA PRO A 91 -5.57 -9.85 23.45
C PRO A 91 -4.23 -9.22 23.06
N GLY A 92 -4.24 -8.31 22.08
CA GLY A 92 -3.04 -7.57 21.72
C GLY A 92 -3.22 -6.11 21.31
N ASN A 93 -2.17 -5.33 21.55
CA ASN A 93 -2.05 -3.91 21.21
C ASN A 93 -1.65 -3.75 19.72
N GLY A 94 -2.54 -4.24 18.86
CA GLY A 94 -2.33 -4.35 17.42
C GLY A 94 -1.56 -5.61 17.04
N THR A 95 -1.51 -5.87 15.74
CA THR A 95 -0.97 -7.12 15.18
C THR A 95 0.54 -7.26 15.41
N CYS A 96 1.27 -6.15 15.40
CA CYS A 96 2.71 -6.14 15.67
C CYS A 96 3.05 -6.65 17.08
N GLU A 97 2.23 -6.32 18.09
CA GLU A 97 2.47 -6.78 19.46
C GLU A 97 2.19 -8.28 19.61
N LEU A 98 1.14 -8.80 18.96
CA LEU A 98 0.90 -10.26 18.90
C LEU A 98 2.02 -11.01 18.19
N LEU A 99 2.50 -10.50 17.05
CA LEU A 99 3.63 -11.10 16.34
C LEU A 99 4.88 -11.12 17.22
N ARG A 100 5.17 -10.00 17.90
CA ARG A 100 6.33 -9.90 18.79
C ARG A 100 6.22 -10.85 19.99
N LEU A 101 5.04 -10.92 20.62
CA LEU A 101 4.75 -11.85 21.69
C LEU A 101 5.01 -13.32 21.30
N ILE A 102 4.53 -13.73 20.12
CA ILE A 102 4.71 -15.10 19.66
C ILE A 102 6.19 -15.38 19.40
N MET A 103 6.88 -14.49 18.67
CA MET A 103 8.32 -14.67 18.41
C MET A 103 9.11 -14.75 19.72
N GLU A 104 8.85 -13.86 20.67
CA GLU A 104 9.48 -13.87 22.01
C GLU A 104 9.26 -15.17 22.78
N THR A 105 8.09 -15.78 22.61
CA THR A 105 7.71 -16.99 23.35
C THR A 105 8.28 -18.27 22.73
N VAL A 106 8.38 -18.33 21.39
CA VAL A 106 8.63 -19.61 20.69
C VAL A 106 9.91 -19.66 19.87
N VAL A 107 10.54 -18.53 19.56
CA VAL A 107 11.71 -18.46 18.67
C VAL A 107 12.97 -18.18 19.48
N ASN A 108 14.02 -18.97 19.23
CA ASN A 108 15.37 -18.71 19.72
C ASN A 108 16.27 -18.20 18.58
N GLU A 109 17.47 -17.74 18.94
CA GLU A 109 18.51 -17.41 17.96
C GLU A 109 18.78 -18.60 17.02
N ASP A 110 18.98 -18.31 15.73
CA ASP A 110 19.21 -19.26 14.64
C ASP A 110 18.05 -20.20 14.23
N ASP A 111 16.92 -20.17 14.95
CA ASP A 111 15.69 -20.85 14.54
C ASP A 111 15.24 -20.34 13.16
N ILE A 112 14.67 -21.26 12.36
CA ILE A 112 14.20 -20.92 11.01
C ILE A 112 12.77 -20.39 11.09
N VAL A 113 12.58 -19.16 10.60
CA VAL A 113 11.26 -18.58 10.35
C VAL A 113 11.05 -18.41 8.85
N ILE A 114 9.92 -18.91 8.36
CA ILE A 114 9.55 -18.80 6.95
C ILE A 114 8.42 -17.77 6.81
N THR A 115 8.53 -16.86 5.84
CA THR A 115 7.46 -15.90 5.51
C THR A 115 7.04 -16.00 4.05
N THR A 116 5.89 -15.42 3.69
CA THR A 116 5.59 -15.14 2.28
C THR A 116 6.47 -14.00 1.74
N SER A 117 6.68 -13.94 0.43
CA SER A 117 7.17 -12.77 -0.30
C SER A 117 6.42 -12.63 -1.63
N PRO A 118 5.89 -11.44 -1.96
CA PRO A 118 5.87 -10.23 -1.11
C PRO A 118 4.90 -10.38 0.08
N SER A 119 5.25 -9.75 1.21
CA SER A 119 4.43 -9.74 2.44
C SER A 119 4.69 -8.49 3.25
N SER A 120 3.92 -8.27 4.33
CA SER A 120 4.24 -7.25 5.33
C SER A 120 5.70 -7.35 5.78
N GLY A 121 6.43 -6.23 5.73
CA GLY A 121 7.83 -6.15 6.18
C GLY A 121 7.98 -6.45 7.68
N GLU A 122 6.91 -6.32 8.46
CA GLU A 122 6.87 -6.63 9.89
C GLU A 122 7.21 -8.08 10.19
N TYR A 123 6.85 -9.03 9.32
CA TYR A 123 7.13 -10.46 9.57
C TYR A 123 8.64 -10.70 9.63
N ARG A 124 9.37 -10.23 8.60
CA ARG A 124 10.84 -10.35 8.57
C ARG A 124 11.50 -9.49 9.65
N HIS A 125 10.98 -8.28 9.86
CA HIS A 125 11.55 -7.34 10.83
C HIS A 125 11.48 -7.90 12.26
N ILE A 126 10.30 -8.31 12.71
CA ILE A 126 10.07 -8.80 14.06
C ILE A 126 10.83 -10.11 14.28
N SER A 127 10.79 -11.06 13.34
CA SER A 127 11.57 -12.30 13.46
C SER A 127 13.08 -12.04 13.54
N GLY A 128 13.58 -11.05 12.78
CA GLY A 128 15.01 -10.68 12.81
C GLY A 128 15.45 -10.06 14.14
N ILE A 129 14.55 -9.37 14.86
CA ILE A 129 14.83 -8.84 16.21
C ILE A 129 15.19 -9.96 17.19
N PHE A 130 14.60 -11.14 17.03
CA PHE A 130 14.86 -12.33 17.87
C PHE A 130 15.97 -13.24 17.33
N GLY A 131 16.73 -12.80 16.31
CA GLY A 131 17.88 -13.55 15.79
C GLY A 131 17.49 -14.74 14.90
N ALA A 132 16.26 -14.80 14.39
CA ALA A 132 15.83 -15.88 13.51
C ALA A 132 16.54 -15.84 12.14
N ARG A 133 16.75 -17.03 11.55
CA ARG A 133 17.13 -17.16 10.15
C ARG A 133 15.88 -17.18 9.28
N ILE A 134 15.72 -16.12 8.49
CA ILE A 134 14.50 -15.88 7.72
C ILE A 134 14.65 -16.40 6.30
N HIS A 135 13.68 -17.21 5.86
CA HIS A 135 13.52 -17.60 4.47
C HIS A 135 12.17 -17.12 3.95
N SER A 136 12.10 -16.75 2.68
CA SER A 136 10.85 -16.27 2.08
C SER A 136 10.53 -17.00 0.79
N PHE A 137 9.25 -17.32 0.61
CA PHE A 137 8.71 -18.01 -0.56
C PHE A 137 7.46 -17.30 -1.04
N THR A 138 7.10 -17.46 -2.31
CA THR A 138 5.76 -17.07 -2.77
C THR A 138 4.69 -17.87 -2.02
N THR A 139 3.44 -17.38 -2.00
CA THR A 139 2.34 -18.12 -1.37
C THR A 139 2.18 -19.54 -1.94
N ASP A 140 2.35 -19.73 -3.26
CA ASP A 140 2.24 -21.06 -3.87
C ASP A 140 3.38 -21.99 -3.49
N GLU A 141 4.62 -21.51 -3.48
CA GLU A 141 5.77 -22.28 -3.03
C GLU A 141 5.65 -22.67 -1.56
N LEU A 142 5.18 -21.73 -0.72
CA LEU A 142 4.99 -21.95 0.71
C LEU A 142 4.00 -23.09 0.98
N LEU A 143 2.85 -23.11 0.31
CA LEU A 143 1.85 -24.17 0.45
C LEU A 143 2.36 -25.54 -0.03
N ASN A 144 3.39 -25.56 -0.88
CA ASN A 144 3.97 -26.76 -1.47
C ASN A 144 5.37 -27.13 -0.91
N LEU A 145 5.77 -26.54 0.23
CA LEU A 145 7.10 -26.80 0.80
C LEU A 145 7.36 -28.30 1.02
N PRO A 146 8.58 -28.79 0.72
CA PRO A 146 8.91 -30.18 0.95
C PRO A 146 8.98 -30.47 2.45
N LYS A 147 8.67 -31.71 2.84
CA LYS A 147 8.69 -32.18 4.24
C LYS A 147 9.97 -31.78 4.97
N MET A 148 11.13 -32.00 4.34
CA MET A 148 12.44 -31.68 4.94
C MET A 148 12.61 -30.18 5.29
N THR A 149 11.92 -29.27 4.59
CA THR A 149 11.93 -27.85 4.92
C THR A 149 11.02 -27.55 6.11
N LEU A 150 9.83 -28.18 6.17
CA LEU A 150 8.91 -28.04 7.29
C LEU A 150 9.53 -28.59 8.59
N ASP A 151 10.14 -29.78 8.55
CA ASP A 151 10.83 -30.40 9.69
C ASP A 151 11.89 -29.49 10.35
N LYS A 152 12.41 -28.50 9.61
CA LYS A 152 13.42 -27.55 10.09
C LYS A 152 12.83 -26.19 10.48
N ALA A 153 11.63 -25.87 10.03
CA ALA A 153 11.00 -24.58 10.27
C ALA A 153 10.38 -24.55 11.66
N LYS A 154 10.74 -23.53 12.44
CA LYS A 154 10.14 -23.29 13.75
C LYS A 154 8.78 -22.62 13.62
N VAL A 155 8.72 -21.59 12.77
CA VAL A 155 7.50 -20.81 12.51
C VAL A 155 7.35 -20.53 11.01
N ILE A 156 6.10 -20.54 10.54
CA ILE A 156 5.71 -20.05 9.22
C ILE A 156 4.69 -18.92 9.41
N ILE A 157 4.86 -17.81 8.71
CA ILE A 157 3.95 -16.64 8.78
C ILE A 157 3.42 -16.34 7.37
N LEU A 158 2.11 -16.21 7.23
CA LEU A 158 1.48 -15.67 6.02
C LEU A 158 0.29 -14.78 6.34
N GLY A 159 0.02 -13.80 5.48
CA GLY A 159 -1.23 -13.04 5.50
C GLY A 159 -2.30 -13.69 4.63
N ASN A 160 -3.54 -13.72 5.11
CA ASN A 160 -4.70 -14.22 4.36
C ASN A 160 -5.95 -13.34 4.57
N PRO A 161 -6.31 -12.44 3.64
CA PRO A 161 -5.61 -12.13 2.39
C PRO A 161 -4.22 -11.52 2.61
N ASN A 162 -3.30 -11.78 1.67
CA ASN A 162 -1.92 -11.29 1.75
C ASN A 162 -1.84 -9.77 1.56
N ASN A 163 -1.08 -9.08 2.39
CA ASN A 163 -0.67 -7.69 2.18
C ASN A 163 0.77 -7.68 1.64
N PRO A 164 1.04 -7.17 0.42
CA PRO A 164 0.25 -6.15 -0.29
C PRO A 164 -0.64 -6.64 -1.44
N THR A 165 -0.58 -7.92 -1.83
CA THR A 165 -1.20 -8.39 -3.09
C THR A 165 -2.73 -8.48 -3.05
N GLY A 166 -3.32 -8.58 -1.87
CA GLY A 166 -4.74 -8.83 -1.67
C GLY A 166 -5.17 -10.27 -1.96
N ARG A 167 -4.21 -11.17 -2.23
CA ARG A 167 -4.49 -12.57 -2.58
C ARG A 167 -5.07 -13.33 -1.39
N LEU A 168 -6.24 -13.94 -1.58
CA LEU A 168 -6.88 -14.82 -0.60
C LEU A 168 -6.62 -16.29 -0.96
N VAL A 169 -6.09 -17.05 -0.01
CA VAL A 169 -5.91 -18.49 -0.10
C VAL A 169 -7.23 -19.17 0.30
N PRO A 170 -7.76 -20.09 -0.51
CA PRO A 170 -8.94 -20.87 -0.17
C PRO A 170 -8.77 -21.66 1.13
N ARG A 171 -9.85 -21.73 1.92
CA ARG A 171 -9.88 -22.39 3.23
C ARG A 171 -9.40 -23.84 3.17
N ASP A 172 -9.83 -24.61 2.18
CA ASP A 172 -9.49 -26.02 2.02
C ASP A 172 -7.97 -26.23 1.88
N LYS A 173 -7.31 -25.43 1.03
CA LYS A 173 -5.86 -25.47 0.84
C LYS A 173 -5.12 -25.06 2.11
N LEU A 174 -5.57 -23.98 2.75
CA LEU A 174 -4.92 -23.49 3.96
C LEU A 174 -5.10 -24.45 5.14
N SER A 175 -6.26 -25.12 5.23
CA SER A 175 -6.54 -26.17 6.22
C SER A 175 -5.62 -27.39 6.07
N VAL A 176 -5.39 -27.83 4.83
CA VAL A 176 -4.43 -28.92 4.53
C VAL A 176 -3.03 -28.50 4.95
N PHE A 177 -2.63 -27.27 4.65
CA PHE A 177 -1.32 -26.76 5.02
C PHE A 177 -1.14 -26.65 6.55
N ALA A 178 -2.16 -26.15 7.26
CA ALA A 178 -2.13 -26.07 8.73
C ALA A 178 -1.95 -27.44 9.41
N ARG A 179 -2.60 -28.49 8.89
CA ARG A 179 -2.39 -29.87 9.37
C ARG A 179 -0.97 -30.35 9.10
N LYS A 180 -0.46 -30.09 7.90
CA LYS A 180 0.92 -30.46 7.52
C LYS A 180 1.94 -29.78 8.44
N CYS A 181 1.77 -28.49 8.76
CA CYS A 181 2.62 -27.80 9.72
C CYS A 181 2.61 -28.47 11.10
N ALA A 182 1.42 -28.83 11.60
CA ALA A 182 1.26 -29.51 12.88
C ALA A 182 1.95 -30.89 12.91
N GLU A 183 1.84 -31.68 11.83
CA GLU A 183 2.53 -32.98 11.68
C GLU A 183 4.06 -32.86 11.78
N HIS A 184 4.60 -31.68 11.46
CA HIS A 184 6.03 -31.37 11.51
C HIS A 184 6.46 -30.57 12.74
N GLY A 185 5.52 -30.27 13.66
CA GLY A 185 5.81 -29.44 14.83
C GLY A 185 6.16 -27.99 14.50
N THR A 186 5.75 -27.50 13.33
CA THR A 186 5.97 -26.14 12.86
C THR A 186 4.77 -25.27 13.22
N LEU A 187 4.98 -24.18 13.95
CA LEU A 187 3.89 -23.24 14.25
C LEU A 187 3.52 -22.43 13.00
N LEU A 188 2.26 -22.50 12.57
CA LEU A 188 1.70 -21.68 11.52
C LEU A 188 0.99 -20.45 12.11
N ILE A 189 1.43 -19.26 11.72
CA ILE A 189 0.77 -17.99 12.03
C ILE A 189 0.06 -17.49 10.77
N VAL A 190 -1.25 -17.33 10.85
CA VAL A 190 -2.06 -16.75 9.78
C VAL A 190 -2.56 -15.37 10.19
N ASP A 191 -2.02 -14.34 9.55
CA ASP A 191 -2.45 -12.96 9.72
C ASP A 191 -3.68 -12.70 8.88
N GLU A 192 -4.82 -12.67 9.56
CA GLU A 192 -6.13 -12.75 8.97
C GLU A 192 -6.88 -11.41 9.25
N SER A 193 -6.09 -10.33 9.33
CA SER A 193 -6.47 -8.93 9.66
C SER A 193 -7.38 -8.24 8.66
N ALA A 194 -7.53 -8.80 7.47
CA ALA A 194 -8.36 -8.24 6.41
C ALA A 194 -9.50 -9.19 5.99
N ILE A 195 -9.70 -10.32 6.70
CA ILE A 195 -10.66 -11.35 6.29
C ILE A 195 -12.10 -10.83 6.31
N GLU A 196 -12.46 -10.01 7.30
CA GLU A 196 -13.86 -9.58 7.50
C GLU A 196 -14.31 -8.59 6.43
N LEU A 197 -13.35 -7.87 5.83
CA LEU A 197 -13.55 -7.00 4.65
C LEU A 197 -13.33 -7.73 3.32
N SER A 198 -12.87 -8.99 3.38
CA SER A 198 -12.67 -9.87 2.23
C SER A 198 -13.79 -10.93 2.22
N ASP A 199 -13.47 -12.17 2.57
CA ASP A 199 -14.43 -13.25 2.70
C ASP A 199 -14.21 -13.99 4.05
N PRO A 200 -15.07 -13.77 5.07
CA PRO A 200 -14.95 -14.41 6.36
C PRO A 200 -15.12 -15.93 6.31
N ASP A 201 -15.73 -16.49 5.27
CA ASP A 201 -15.88 -17.95 5.13
C ASP A 201 -14.55 -18.64 4.79
N MET A 202 -13.54 -17.87 4.36
CA MET A 202 -12.19 -18.37 4.07
C MET A 202 -11.26 -18.41 5.30
N SER A 203 -11.70 -17.87 6.44
CA SER A 203 -11.00 -17.95 7.73
C SER A 203 -10.65 -19.39 8.09
N ILE A 204 -9.59 -19.62 8.87
CA ILE A 204 -9.31 -20.92 9.53
C ILE A 204 -9.23 -20.84 11.06
N ALA A 205 -9.75 -19.75 11.65
CA ALA A 205 -9.68 -19.52 13.10
C ALA A 205 -10.25 -20.65 13.97
N ASP A 206 -11.32 -21.32 13.56
CA ASP A 206 -11.90 -22.45 14.30
C ASP A 206 -10.99 -23.68 14.33
N LEU A 207 -10.08 -23.83 13.36
CA LEU A 207 -9.14 -24.95 13.32
C LEU A 207 -8.06 -24.84 14.41
N THR A 208 -7.93 -23.69 15.07
CA THR A 208 -6.96 -23.53 16.16
C THR A 208 -7.37 -24.34 17.39
N LEU A 209 -8.67 -24.63 17.57
CA LEU A 209 -9.18 -25.27 18.78
C LEU A 209 -8.55 -26.65 19.03
N ASP A 210 -8.28 -27.38 17.94
CA ASP A 210 -7.69 -28.72 17.95
C ASP A 210 -6.25 -28.74 17.40
N ASN A 211 -5.60 -27.57 17.28
CA ASN A 211 -4.27 -27.46 16.68
C ASN A 211 -3.37 -26.50 17.46
N ASP A 212 -2.48 -27.07 18.28
CA ASP A 212 -1.47 -26.34 19.06
C ASP A 212 -0.39 -25.65 18.21
N TYR A 213 -0.32 -25.97 16.92
CA TYR A 213 0.60 -25.42 15.95
C TYR A 213 -0.07 -24.46 14.96
N LEU A 214 -1.24 -23.90 15.32
CA LEU A 214 -1.90 -22.87 14.54
C LEU A 214 -2.28 -21.66 15.43
N PHE A 215 -1.92 -20.47 14.96
CA PHE A 215 -2.30 -19.20 15.55
C PHE A 215 -2.89 -18.29 14.49
N VAL A 216 -4.07 -17.72 14.75
CA VAL A 216 -4.74 -16.80 13.81
C VAL A 216 -4.82 -15.41 14.41
N ILE A 217 -4.42 -14.37 13.67
CA ILE A 217 -4.49 -12.97 14.08
C ILE A 217 -5.71 -12.30 13.43
N ARG A 218 -6.44 -11.51 14.22
CA ARG A 218 -7.49 -10.58 13.78
C ARG A 218 -7.15 -9.16 14.18
N SER A 219 -7.47 -8.20 13.32
CA SER A 219 -7.25 -6.77 13.59
C SER A 219 -8.58 -6.02 13.59
N VAL A 220 -8.83 -5.26 14.66
CA VAL A 220 -10.03 -4.41 14.76
C VAL A 220 -9.79 -3.04 14.12
N SER A 221 -8.53 -2.59 14.08
CA SER A 221 -8.13 -1.29 13.53
C SER A 221 -8.59 -1.04 12.08
N ASN A 222 -8.38 -2.01 11.18
CA ASN A 222 -8.69 -1.85 9.76
C ASN A 222 -10.21 -1.89 9.51
N ILE A 223 -10.89 -2.85 10.14
CA ILE A 223 -12.31 -3.13 9.92
C ILE A 223 -13.22 -2.04 10.48
N THR A 224 -12.77 -1.33 11.52
CA THR A 224 -13.52 -0.23 12.13
C THR A 224 -13.13 1.14 11.57
N ALA A 225 -12.17 1.21 10.66
CA ALA A 225 -11.56 2.46 10.20
C ALA A 225 -11.05 3.36 11.35
N MET A 226 -10.64 2.77 12.47
CA MET A 226 -10.09 3.47 13.63
C MET A 226 -8.71 2.92 13.98
N PRO A 227 -7.68 3.16 13.14
CA PRO A 227 -6.35 2.59 13.38
C PRO A 227 -5.69 3.06 14.69
N GLY A 228 -6.15 4.18 15.26
CA GLY A 228 -5.65 4.76 16.51
C GLY A 228 -5.99 3.97 17.78
N ILE A 229 -6.98 3.08 17.77
CA ILE A 229 -7.34 2.26 18.96
C ILE A 229 -6.38 1.09 19.21
N ARG A 230 -5.47 0.85 18.24
CA ARG A 230 -4.42 -0.17 18.32
C ARG A 230 -4.88 -1.54 18.85
N LEU A 231 -5.96 -2.10 18.33
CA LEU A 231 -6.51 -3.36 18.84
C LEU A 231 -6.42 -4.51 17.83
N ALA A 232 -5.90 -5.63 18.32
CA ALA A 232 -5.91 -6.93 17.66
C ALA A 232 -6.17 -8.03 18.69
N TYR A 233 -6.47 -9.22 18.20
CA TYR A 233 -6.55 -10.40 19.05
C TYR A 233 -6.11 -11.65 18.28
N GLY A 234 -5.50 -12.58 19.00
CA GLY A 234 -5.15 -13.90 18.52
C GLY A 234 -6.20 -14.93 18.89
N ILE A 235 -6.36 -15.94 18.04
CA ILE A 235 -7.09 -17.17 18.34
C ILE A 235 -6.09 -18.32 18.29
N ALA A 236 -6.10 -19.14 19.34
CA ALA A 236 -5.21 -20.29 19.49
C ALA A 236 -5.92 -21.45 20.21
N SER A 237 -5.27 -22.61 20.25
CA SER A 237 -5.67 -23.70 21.14
C SER A 237 -5.56 -23.25 22.62
N LEU A 238 -6.21 -23.98 23.53
CA LEU A 238 -6.15 -23.64 24.96
C LEU A 238 -4.72 -23.68 25.52
N SER A 239 -3.90 -24.64 25.08
CA SER A 239 -2.52 -24.77 25.55
C SER A 239 -1.68 -23.58 25.11
N LEU A 240 -1.73 -23.22 23.82
CA LEU A 240 -0.97 -22.10 23.27
C LEU A 240 -1.49 -20.75 23.79
N ALA A 241 -2.81 -20.56 23.86
CA ALA A 241 -3.40 -19.34 24.40
C ALA A 241 -3.03 -19.10 25.87
N ASN A 242 -2.96 -20.16 26.70
CA ASN A 242 -2.54 -20.04 28.09
C ASN A 242 -1.07 -19.59 28.22
N ILE A 243 -0.18 -20.15 27.39
CA ILE A 243 1.23 -19.74 27.37
C ILE A 243 1.35 -18.27 26.98
N LEU A 244 0.70 -17.87 25.88
CA LEU A 244 0.80 -16.50 25.36
C LEU A 244 0.14 -15.47 26.29
N ASN A 245 -0.98 -15.80 26.93
CA ASN A 245 -1.60 -14.93 27.93
C ASN A 245 -0.76 -14.78 29.21
N ALA A 246 0.07 -15.77 29.54
CA ALA A 246 1.03 -15.66 30.64
C ALA A 246 2.29 -14.88 30.24
N ALA A 247 2.68 -14.91 28.95
CA ALA A 247 3.88 -14.25 28.43
C ALA A 247 3.67 -12.77 28.04
N ARG A 248 2.45 -12.38 27.64
CA ARG A 248 2.19 -11.00 27.20
C ARG A 248 2.49 -9.97 28.28
N LEU A 249 2.81 -8.76 27.84
CA LEU A 249 2.99 -7.64 28.75
C LEU A 249 1.73 -7.42 29.58
N SER A 250 1.93 -7.23 30.89
CA SER A 250 0.84 -6.85 31.79
C SER A 250 0.28 -5.49 31.37
N TRP A 251 -1.05 -5.39 31.34
CA TRP A 251 -1.78 -4.17 30.98
C TRP A 251 -1.47 -3.63 29.57
N ASN A 252 -1.30 -4.53 28.59
CA ASN A 252 -0.92 -4.17 27.22
C ASN A 252 -1.97 -3.36 26.44
N ILE A 253 -3.25 -3.42 26.84
CA ILE A 253 -4.36 -2.69 26.21
C ILE A 253 -4.90 -1.61 27.16
N GLY A 254 -5.07 -0.38 26.66
CA GLY A 254 -5.62 0.74 27.41
C GLY A 254 -7.13 0.64 27.65
N VAL A 255 -7.64 1.31 28.69
CA VAL A 255 -9.07 1.26 29.05
C VAL A 255 -10.00 1.80 27.96
N THR A 256 -9.56 2.80 27.20
CA THR A 256 -10.33 3.38 26.09
C THR A 256 -10.38 2.44 24.90
N ASP A 257 -9.25 1.80 24.57
CA ASP A 257 -9.18 0.80 23.50
C ASP A 257 -10.06 -0.40 23.82
N GLU A 258 -10.03 -0.88 25.06
CA GLU A 258 -10.90 -1.96 25.55
C GLU A 258 -12.39 -1.57 25.49
N ALA A 259 -12.77 -0.36 25.93
CA ALA A 259 -14.16 0.08 25.88
C ALA A 259 -14.72 0.13 24.44
N ILE A 260 -13.92 0.69 23.51
CA ILE A 260 -14.30 0.74 22.09
C ILE A 260 -14.39 -0.67 21.50
N ALA A 261 -13.48 -1.57 21.87
CA ALA A 261 -13.52 -2.97 21.48
C ALA A 261 -14.81 -3.66 21.89
N LEU A 262 -15.19 -3.52 23.16
CA LEU A 262 -16.39 -4.14 23.73
C LEU A 262 -17.64 -3.66 23.01
N ALA A 263 -17.73 -2.36 22.74
CA ALA A 263 -18.82 -1.80 21.95
C ALA A 263 -18.84 -2.43 20.54
N PHE A 264 -17.70 -2.46 19.85
CA PHE A 264 -17.61 -3.06 18.52
C PHE A 264 -18.01 -4.55 18.50
N PHE A 265 -17.52 -5.36 19.44
CA PHE A 265 -17.81 -6.78 19.51
C PHE A 265 -19.26 -7.09 19.89
N SER A 266 -19.98 -6.14 20.50
CA SER A 266 -21.41 -6.29 20.78
C SER A 266 -22.31 -6.07 19.54
N MET A 267 -21.72 -5.68 18.40
CA MET A 267 -22.45 -5.47 17.14
C MET A 267 -23.22 -6.72 16.72
N PRO A 268 -24.55 -6.63 16.49
CA PRO A 268 -25.36 -7.77 16.08
C PRO A 268 -24.86 -8.44 14.80
N GLY A 269 -24.76 -9.77 14.84
CA GLY A 269 -24.31 -10.59 13.70
C GLY A 269 -22.80 -10.76 13.57
N GLY A 270 -21.99 -10.13 14.43
CA GLY A 270 -20.53 -10.32 14.44
C GLY A 270 -19.87 -10.06 13.08
N PRO A 271 -19.00 -10.95 12.56
CA PRO A 271 -18.44 -10.89 11.19
C PRO A 271 -19.49 -10.83 10.06
N ASN A 272 -20.72 -11.25 10.35
CA ASN A 272 -21.87 -11.28 9.44
C ASN A 272 -22.87 -10.14 9.66
N SER A 273 -22.47 -9.11 10.42
CA SER A 273 -23.27 -7.91 10.62
C SER A 273 -23.61 -7.22 9.30
N GLU A 274 -24.69 -6.42 9.31
CA GLU A 274 -25.09 -5.64 8.13
C GLU A 274 -24.00 -4.65 7.70
N TYR A 275 -23.32 -4.02 8.65
CA TYR A 275 -22.20 -3.10 8.38
C TYR A 275 -21.09 -3.77 7.56
N LEU A 276 -20.62 -4.96 7.97
CA LEU A 276 -19.55 -5.66 7.27
C LEU A 276 -20.01 -6.24 5.94
N LYS A 277 -21.26 -6.72 5.84
CA LYS A 277 -21.85 -7.16 4.56
C LYS A 277 -21.88 -6.03 3.53
N ARG A 278 -22.41 -4.87 3.89
CA ARG A 278 -22.41 -3.69 3.02
C ARG A 278 -21.01 -3.21 2.68
N SER A 279 -20.07 -3.29 3.63
CA SER A 279 -18.67 -2.96 3.40
C SER A 279 -18.06 -3.86 2.32
N ARG A 280 -18.25 -5.18 2.42
CA ARG A 280 -17.77 -6.15 1.40
C ARG A 280 -18.40 -5.93 0.03
N GLU A 281 -19.71 -5.70 -0.03
CA GLU A 281 -20.42 -5.39 -1.29
C GLU A 281 -19.88 -4.12 -1.95
N PHE A 282 -19.69 -3.06 -1.15
CA PHE A 282 -19.10 -1.80 -1.61
C PHE A 282 -17.68 -2.02 -2.12
N ILE A 283 -16.82 -2.65 -1.30
CA ILE A 283 -15.43 -2.95 -1.66
C ILE A 283 -15.35 -3.72 -2.97
N LYS A 284 -16.18 -4.76 -3.14
CA LYS A 284 -16.19 -5.56 -4.37
C LYS A 284 -16.53 -4.70 -5.59
N LYS A 285 -17.64 -3.96 -5.54
CA LYS A 285 -18.11 -3.11 -6.63
C LYS A 285 -17.07 -2.04 -7.01
N GLU A 286 -16.52 -1.37 -6.01
CA GLU A 286 -15.57 -0.29 -6.23
C GLU A 286 -14.21 -0.81 -6.69
N ARG A 287 -13.75 -1.94 -6.16
CA ARG A 287 -12.54 -2.60 -6.63
C ARG A 287 -12.64 -3.00 -8.10
N GLU A 288 -13.75 -3.61 -8.52
CA GLU A 288 -13.99 -3.97 -9.93
C GLU A 288 -13.93 -2.74 -10.84
N TYR A 289 -14.50 -1.61 -10.41
CA TYR A 289 -14.38 -0.35 -11.16
C TYR A 289 -12.94 0.17 -11.21
N ILE A 290 -12.25 0.23 -10.07
CA ILE A 290 -10.88 0.75 -9.99
C ILE A 290 -9.94 -0.08 -10.87
N VAL A 291 -10.02 -1.41 -10.80
CA VAL A 291 -9.26 -2.32 -11.65
C VAL A 291 -9.54 -2.04 -13.12
N LYS A 292 -10.81 -1.90 -13.52
CA LYS A 292 -11.18 -1.58 -14.90
C LYS A 292 -10.63 -0.21 -15.34
N ARG A 293 -10.71 0.81 -14.47
CA ARG A 293 -10.25 2.17 -14.78
C ARG A 293 -8.73 2.22 -14.97
N PHE A 294 -7.96 1.61 -14.07
CA PHE A 294 -6.49 1.53 -14.22
C PHE A 294 -6.05 0.68 -15.40
N SER A 295 -6.71 -0.45 -15.65
CA SER A 295 -6.38 -1.31 -16.81
C SER A 295 -6.58 -0.58 -18.16
N GLY A 296 -7.39 0.49 -18.18
CA GLY A 296 -7.58 1.35 -19.35
C GLY A 296 -6.53 2.46 -19.50
N ILE A 297 -5.62 2.61 -18.54
CA ILE A 297 -4.54 3.61 -18.56
C ILE A 297 -3.23 2.88 -18.83
N TYR A 298 -2.51 3.30 -19.87
CA TYR A 298 -1.23 2.71 -20.22
C TYR A 298 -0.26 2.77 -19.03
N GLY A 299 0.45 1.67 -18.79
CA GLY A 299 1.47 1.56 -17.76
C GLY A 299 0.97 1.17 -16.37
N PHE A 300 -0.35 1.02 -16.16
CA PHE A 300 -0.89 0.49 -14.90
C PHE A 300 -1.45 -0.93 -15.10
N ASP A 301 -0.86 -1.90 -14.40
CA ASP A 301 -1.30 -3.30 -14.42
C ASP A 301 -1.77 -3.71 -13.00
N PRO A 302 -3.07 -3.55 -12.69
CA PRO A 302 -3.62 -3.88 -11.38
C PRO A 302 -3.69 -5.39 -11.15
N VAL A 303 -3.15 -5.85 -10.02
CA VAL A 303 -3.17 -7.24 -9.59
C VAL A 303 -4.54 -7.60 -8.99
N GLU A 304 -5.02 -8.81 -9.28
CA GLU A 304 -6.24 -9.34 -8.68
C GLU A 304 -6.14 -9.35 -7.15
N SER A 305 -7.18 -8.81 -6.51
CA SER A 305 -7.27 -8.69 -5.05
C SER A 305 -8.64 -9.16 -4.57
N SER A 306 -8.68 -9.72 -3.36
CA SER A 306 -9.90 -10.14 -2.68
C SER A 306 -10.27 -9.22 -1.51
N THR A 307 -9.57 -8.10 -1.31
CA THR A 307 -9.74 -7.21 -0.15
C THR A 307 -9.92 -5.73 -0.53
N ASN A 308 -9.79 -4.80 0.44
CA ASN A 308 -10.02 -3.35 0.34
C ASN A 308 -8.80 -2.56 -0.16
N TYR A 309 -7.91 -3.19 -0.91
CA TYR A 309 -6.77 -2.54 -1.55
C TYR A 309 -6.34 -3.32 -2.79
N ILE A 310 -5.64 -2.65 -3.69
CA ILE A 310 -5.18 -3.18 -4.97
C ILE A 310 -3.69 -2.86 -5.09
N LEU A 311 -2.88 -3.87 -5.38
CA LEU A 311 -1.49 -3.70 -5.80
C LEU A 311 -1.49 -3.42 -7.30
N ILE A 312 -0.73 -2.43 -7.72
CA ILE A 312 -0.62 -2.02 -9.12
C ILE A 312 0.85 -2.04 -9.49
N ASP A 313 1.12 -2.75 -10.57
CA ASP A 313 2.42 -2.78 -11.23
C ASP A 313 2.52 -1.60 -12.18
N VAL A 314 3.58 -0.80 -12.03
CA VAL A 314 3.83 0.40 -12.82
C VAL A 314 5.10 0.31 -13.66
N LYS A 315 5.60 -0.91 -13.91
CA LYS A 315 6.86 -1.13 -14.67
C LYS A 315 6.94 -0.46 -16.04
N ASP A 316 5.79 -0.27 -16.70
CA ASP A 316 5.70 0.20 -18.08
C ASP A 316 5.46 1.73 -18.12
N LEU A 317 5.33 2.38 -16.96
CA LEU A 317 5.39 3.84 -16.86
C LEU A 317 6.81 4.34 -17.08
N PHE A 318 6.91 5.57 -17.58
CA PHE A 318 8.19 6.27 -17.74
C PHE A 318 8.81 6.71 -16.39
N LEU A 319 8.02 6.69 -15.31
CA LEU A 319 8.48 7.02 -13.96
C LEU A 319 8.29 5.82 -13.01
N ASP A 320 9.19 5.71 -12.02
CA ASP A 320 9.15 4.64 -11.03
C ASP A 320 8.08 4.87 -9.93
N SER A 321 7.81 3.85 -9.11
CA SER A 321 6.80 3.93 -8.04
C SER A 321 7.07 5.03 -7.00
N VAL A 322 8.34 5.40 -6.80
CA VAL A 322 8.75 6.44 -5.84
C VAL A 322 8.38 7.81 -6.38
N ARG A 323 8.80 8.13 -7.61
CA ARG A 323 8.45 9.40 -8.27
C ARG A 323 6.94 9.55 -8.41
N LEU A 324 6.22 8.47 -8.70
CA LEU A 324 4.75 8.50 -8.79
C LEU A 324 4.12 8.85 -7.45
N SER A 325 4.58 8.21 -6.38
CA SER A 325 4.08 8.44 -5.04
C SER A 325 4.41 9.85 -4.53
N GLU A 326 5.59 10.38 -4.86
CA GLU A 326 6.01 11.74 -4.48
C GLU A 326 5.25 12.81 -5.27
N GLY A 327 5.06 12.59 -6.58
CA GLY A 327 4.23 13.44 -7.43
C GLY A 327 2.80 13.55 -6.89
N LEU A 328 2.14 12.42 -6.61
CA LEU A 328 0.79 12.45 -6.03
C LEU A 328 0.75 13.11 -4.65
N ALA A 329 1.79 12.90 -3.83
CA ALA A 329 1.93 13.51 -2.51
C ALA A 329 1.99 15.04 -2.59
N LEU A 330 2.66 15.61 -3.59
CA LEU A 330 2.70 17.07 -3.84
C LEU A 330 1.31 17.67 -4.07
N HIS A 331 0.38 16.86 -4.57
CA HIS A 331 -1.02 17.23 -4.83
C HIS A 331 -1.98 16.73 -3.74
N GLY A 332 -1.46 16.40 -2.55
CA GLY A 332 -2.28 16.01 -1.40
C GLY A 332 -2.87 14.60 -1.46
N ILE A 333 -2.40 13.74 -2.37
CA ILE A 333 -2.85 12.35 -2.49
C ILE A 333 -1.74 11.40 -2.03
N LEU A 334 -2.02 10.62 -0.99
CA LEU A 334 -1.06 9.66 -0.46
C LEU A 334 -1.39 8.24 -0.94
N ILE A 335 -0.46 7.61 -1.65
CA ILE A 335 -0.52 6.18 -2.01
C ILE A 335 0.59 5.40 -1.29
N ARG A 336 0.53 4.06 -1.32
CA ARG A 336 1.60 3.22 -0.73
C ARG A 336 2.57 2.74 -1.82
N GLU A 337 3.68 3.44 -2.00
CA GLU A 337 4.86 2.92 -2.71
C GLU A 337 5.30 1.59 -2.06
N CYS A 338 5.64 0.53 -2.80
CA CYS A 338 5.78 -0.83 -2.25
C CYS A 338 7.20 -1.43 -2.28
N SER A 339 8.24 -0.65 -2.58
CA SER A 339 9.62 -1.15 -2.72
C SER A 339 10.12 -1.96 -1.51
N ASP A 340 9.66 -1.63 -0.30
CA ASP A 340 10.07 -2.33 0.92
C ASP A 340 9.44 -3.73 1.09
N PHE A 341 8.42 -4.06 0.31
CA PHE A 341 7.86 -5.41 0.16
C PHE A 341 8.59 -6.24 -0.89
N PHE A 342 9.28 -5.58 -1.83
CA PHE A 342 9.94 -6.18 -3.01
C PHE A 342 11.46 -5.92 -3.03
N ASP A 343 12.09 -5.93 -1.85
CA ASP A 343 13.55 -5.83 -1.68
C ASP A 343 14.20 -4.67 -2.44
N GLY A 344 13.54 -3.51 -2.43
CA GLY A 344 13.99 -2.27 -3.04
C GLY A 344 13.51 -2.03 -4.47
N ASN A 345 12.77 -2.97 -5.07
CA ASN A 345 12.24 -2.82 -6.42
C ASN A 345 11.12 -1.76 -6.48
N LYS A 346 11.39 -0.63 -7.14
CA LYS A 346 10.51 0.54 -7.27
C LYS A 346 9.48 0.39 -8.40
N ARG A 347 8.78 -0.74 -8.43
CA ARG A 347 7.85 -1.11 -9.50
C ARG A 347 6.38 -1.09 -9.08
N TYR A 348 6.11 -1.18 -7.79
CA TYR A 348 4.77 -1.42 -7.30
C TYR A 348 4.28 -0.27 -6.44
N VAL A 349 3.00 0.07 -6.61
CA VAL A 349 2.24 0.90 -5.68
C VAL A 349 1.01 0.14 -5.23
N ARG A 350 0.49 0.47 -4.05
CA ARG A 350 -0.76 -0.06 -3.54
C ARG A 350 -1.68 1.10 -3.19
N ILE A 351 -2.94 0.95 -3.56
CA ILE A 351 -4.00 1.89 -3.23
C ILE A 351 -5.11 1.18 -2.46
N SER A 352 -5.73 1.85 -1.49
CA SER A 352 -6.92 1.37 -0.83
C SER A 352 -8.17 1.65 -1.67
N VAL A 353 -9.20 0.83 -1.48
CA VAL A 353 -10.51 1.09 -2.06
C VAL A 353 -11.15 2.21 -1.25
N ARG A 354 -11.55 3.30 -1.90
CA ARG A 354 -12.23 4.47 -1.31
C ARG A 354 -13.52 4.79 -2.06
N LEU A 355 -14.13 5.93 -1.75
CA LEU A 355 -15.27 6.46 -2.49
C LEU A 355 -14.92 6.73 -3.96
N ARG A 356 -15.89 6.58 -4.87
CA ARG A 356 -15.71 6.83 -6.31
C ARG A 356 -15.16 8.23 -6.57
N ASP A 357 -15.70 9.25 -5.92
CA ASP A 357 -15.28 10.64 -6.12
C ASP A 357 -13.83 10.88 -5.68
N ASP A 358 -13.41 10.25 -4.57
CA ASP A 358 -12.02 10.26 -4.12
C ASP A 358 -11.11 9.61 -5.17
N PHE A 359 -11.55 8.48 -5.74
CA PHE A 359 -10.78 7.78 -6.77
C PHE A 359 -10.67 8.57 -8.07
N GLU A 360 -11.74 9.22 -8.53
CA GLU A 360 -11.69 10.06 -9.73
C GLU A 360 -10.79 11.29 -9.54
N LYS A 361 -10.70 11.85 -8.32
CA LYS A 361 -9.70 12.88 -8.00
C LYS A 361 -8.28 12.36 -8.19
N LEU A 362 -7.98 11.15 -7.69
CA LEU A 362 -6.68 10.52 -7.91
C LEU A 362 -6.38 10.40 -9.40
N ILE A 363 -7.34 9.93 -10.20
CA ILE A 363 -7.15 9.79 -11.65
C ILE A 363 -6.89 11.14 -12.32
N HIS A 364 -7.64 12.19 -11.99
CA HIS A 364 -7.40 13.52 -12.56
C HIS A 364 -6.02 14.09 -12.17
N THR A 365 -5.56 13.83 -10.94
CA THR A 365 -4.23 14.27 -10.50
C THR A 365 -3.10 13.54 -11.21
N LEU A 366 -3.30 12.30 -11.69
CA LEU A 366 -2.28 11.59 -12.47
C LEU A 366 -1.86 12.37 -13.72
N ASP A 367 -2.80 13.01 -14.42
CA ASP A 367 -2.50 13.80 -15.61
C ASP A 367 -1.56 14.98 -15.27
N THR A 368 -1.83 15.67 -14.16
CA THR A 368 -0.96 16.75 -13.66
C THR A 368 0.43 16.22 -13.30
N VAL A 369 0.50 15.11 -12.54
CA VAL A 369 1.78 14.50 -12.14
C VAL A 369 2.60 14.08 -13.36
N PHE A 370 1.95 13.47 -14.36
CA PHE A 370 2.63 13.06 -15.59
C PHE A 370 3.14 14.26 -16.38
N ALA A 371 2.35 15.33 -16.49
CA ALA A 371 2.76 16.56 -17.17
C ALA A 371 3.95 17.23 -16.46
N GLU A 372 3.91 17.35 -15.13
CA GLU A 372 5.00 17.93 -14.33
C GLU A 372 6.27 17.10 -14.40
N THR A 373 6.16 15.77 -14.21
CA THR A 373 7.30 14.84 -14.29
C THR A 373 7.93 14.85 -15.69
N SER A 374 7.10 14.90 -16.75
CA SER A 374 7.61 14.98 -18.12
C SER A 374 8.35 16.30 -18.39
N ARG A 375 7.89 17.42 -17.81
CA ARG A 375 8.57 18.72 -17.92
C ARG A 375 9.90 18.71 -17.17
N GLU A 376 9.95 18.11 -15.98
CA GLU A 376 11.17 17.93 -15.20
C GLU A 376 12.18 17.08 -15.97
N ASP A 377 11.78 15.90 -16.48
CA ASP A 377 12.65 15.03 -17.28
C ASP A 377 13.14 15.72 -18.57
N ALA A 378 12.27 16.51 -19.22
CA ALA A 378 12.65 17.29 -20.38
C ALA A 378 13.70 18.36 -20.02
N ARG A 379 13.57 18.99 -18.85
CA ARG A 379 14.52 19.98 -18.33
C ARG A 379 15.85 19.33 -17.95
N GLU A 380 15.85 18.22 -17.22
CA GLU A 380 17.09 17.50 -16.86
C GLU A 380 17.84 17.06 -18.12
N LYS A 381 17.14 16.48 -19.11
CA LYS A 381 17.75 16.14 -20.41
C LYS A 381 18.28 17.36 -21.15
N LEU A 382 17.57 18.50 -21.05
CA LEU A 382 18.03 19.76 -21.63
C LEU A 382 19.34 20.22 -20.97
N GLU A 383 19.39 20.21 -19.65
CA GLU A 383 20.57 20.58 -18.85
C GLU A 383 21.75 19.62 -19.14
N GLU A 384 21.53 18.31 -19.18
CA GLU A 384 22.55 17.35 -19.62
C GLU A 384 23.06 17.63 -21.04
N THR A 385 22.15 17.97 -21.96
CA THR A 385 22.50 18.29 -23.36
C THR A 385 23.34 19.56 -23.45
N ILE A 386 23.00 20.58 -22.65
CA ILE A 386 23.74 21.84 -22.50
C ILE A 386 25.14 21.55 -21.94
N GLU A 387 25.25 20.78 -20.84
CA GLU A 387 26.52 20.43 -20.20
C GLU A 387 27.45 19.61 -21.11
N HIS A 388 26.88 18.74 -21.94
CA HIS A 388 27.64 17.85 -22.84
C HIS A 388 27.73 18.37 -24.28
N GLY A 389 27.34 19.63 -24.53
CA GLY A 389 27.48 20.32 -25.82
C GLY A 389 26.78 19.62 -27.00
N GLY A 390 25.65 18.95 -26.75
CA GLY A 390 24.90 18.22 -27.78
C GLY A 390 25.51 16.89 -28.23
N SER A 391 26.48 16.32 -27.49
CA SER A 391 27.17 15.09 -27.91
C SER A 391 26.43 13.77 -27.69
N SER A 392 25.24 13.77 -27.06
CA SER A 392 24.40 12.58 -26.90
C SER A 392 23.52 12.30 -28.14
N CYS A 393 24.12 12.32 -29.33
CA CYS A 393 23.45 11.75 -30.50
C CYS A 393 23.34 10.24 -30.32
N ALA A 394 22.16 9.75 -29.92
CA ALA A 394 21.77 8.38 -30.25
C ALA A 394 22.06 8.19 -31.75
N GLY A 395 22.91 7.22 -32.08
CA GLY A 395 23.31 6.98 -33.47
C GLY A 395 22.07 6.83 -34.36
N ARG A 396 22.19 7.23 -35.64
CA ARG A 396 21.14 7.03 -36.64
C ARG A 396 20.61 5.58 -36.54
N GLY A 397 19.36 5.42 -36.11
CA GLY A 397 18.64 4.14 -36.14
C GLY A 397 18.57 3.33 -34.85
N THR A 398 18.92 3.87 -33.68
CA THR A 398 18.82 3.12 -32.39
C THR A 398 17.82 3.72 -31.38
N CYS A 399 16.99 4.69 -31.76
CA CYS A 399 15.99 5.29 -30.88
C CYS A 399 14.66 4.53 -30.95
N GLU A 400 14.13 4.08 -29.80
CA GLU A 400 12.86 3.34 -29.71
C GLU A 400 11.61 4.24 -29.86
N TYR A 401 11.75 5.56 -29.82
CA TYR A 401 10.63 6.51 -29.86
C TYR A 401 10.43 7.08 -31.28
N TYR A 402 9.45 6.52 -31.99
CA TYR A 402 8.96 6.91 -33.33
C TYR A 402 7.88 8.03 -33.21
N PRO A 403 7.64 8.96 -34.19
CA PRO A 403 8.00 8.96 -35.61
C PRO A 403 8.73 10.24 -36.11
N CYS A 404 9.90 10.61 -35.60
CA CYS A 404 10.57 11.83 -36.05
C CYS A 404 11.93 11.53 -36.70
N HIS A 405 11.94 10.99 -37.92
CA HIS A 405 13.16 10.87 -38.72
C HIS A 405 12.93 11.19 -40.19
N PHE A 406 13.14 12.45 -40.58
CA PHE A 406 13.41 12.79 -41.98
C PHE A 406 14.89 13.14 -42.19
N THR A 407 15.37 12.99 -43.43
CA THR A 407 16.78 13.23 -43.75
C THR A 407 17.14 14.70 -43.52
N GLY A 408 18.12 14.97 -42.64
CA GLY A 408 18.61 16.33 -42.35
C GLY A 408 18.09 16.96 -41.06
N GLN A 409 17.33 16.22 -40.26
CA GLN A 409 16.84 16.65 -38.94
C GLN A 409 17.96 16.73 -37.90
N ASP A 410 17.86 17.72 -37.01
CA ASP A 410 18.64 17.86 -35.79
C ASP A 410 17.84 17.32 -34.59
N CYS A 411 18.45 16.42 -33.82
CA CYS A 411 17.84 15.76 -32.66
C CYS A 411 18.39 16.27 -31.32
N THR A 412 19.11 17.40 -31.31
CA THR A 412 19.66 18.02 -30.09
C THR A 412 18.58 18.16 -29.00
N PHE A 413 17.36 18.50 -29.39
CA PHE A 413 16.21 18.58 -28.50
C PHE A 413 15.23 17.42 -28.73
N CYS A 414 15.63 16.21 -28.33
CA CYS A 414 14.71 15.05 -28.28
C CYS A 414 13.43 15.37 -27.47
N PHE A 415 13.54 16.25 -26.47
CA PHE A 415 12.42 16.91 -25.81
C PHE A 415 12.50 18.41 -26.08
N CYS A 416 11.39 19.00 -26.54
CA CYS A 416 11.31 20.42 -26.84
C CYS A 416 11.34 21.24 -25.53
N PRO A 417 12.30 22.16 -25.31
CA PRO A 417 12.36 23.03 -24.13
C PRO A 417 11.15 23.95 -23.96
N PHE A 418 10.27 24.04 -24.96
CA PHE A 418 9.09 24.89 -24.95
C PHE A 418 7.78 24.12 -24.76
N TYR A 419 7.81 22.80 -24.53
CA TYR A 419 6.60 22.00 -24.43
C TYR A 419 5.88 22.18 -23.06
N ALA A 420 4.56 22.34 -23.01
CA ALA A 420 3.64 22.64 -24.11
C ALA A 420 3.67 24.14 -24.42
N CYS A 421 3.89 24.52 -25.67
CA CYS A 421 3.99 25.92 -26.05
C CYS A 421 2.63 26.57 -26.37
N GLU A 422 1.60 25.74 -26.58
CA GLU A 422 0.22 26.15 -26.87
C GLU A 422 0.07 27.14 -28.03
N GLU A 423 1.01 27.11 -28.98
CA GLU A 423 1.10 28.04 -30.10
C GLU A 423 0.83 27.32 -31.42
N GLU A 424 -0.36 27.53 -31.98
CA GLU A 424 -0.82 26.84 -33.20
C GLU A 424 0.03 27.21 -34.43
N ARG A 425 0.65 28.39 -34.46
CA ARG A 425 1.56 28.80 -35.56
C ARG A 425 2.78 27.90 -35.71
N THR A 426 3.15 27.16 -34.65
CA THR A 426 4.22 26.16 -34.73
C THR A 426 3.83 24.91 -35.53
N GLY A 427 2.53 24.74 -35.84
CA GLY A 427 1.94 23.51 -36.36
C GLY A 427 1.41 22.58 -35.25
N GLY A 428 1.48 22.98 -33.98
CA GLY A 428 0.85 22.27 -32.87
C GLY A 428 -0.67 22.45 -32.83
N LYS A 429 -1.37 21.53 -32.15
CA LYS A 429 -2.84 21.56 -32.01
C LYS A 429 -3.29 20.86 -30.74
N TRP A 430 -4.41 21.29 -30.16
CA TRP A 430 -5.08 20.54 -29.10
C TRP A 430 -5.80 19.32 -29.71
N ILE A 431 -5.59 18.14 -29.12
CA ILE A 431 -6.27 16.89 -29.49
C ILE A 431 -7.01 16.31 -28.27
N GLU A 432 -8.11 15.61 -28.52
CA GLU A 432 -8.82 14.91 -27.44
C GLU A 432 -8.01 13.70 -26.97
N SER A 433 -7.86 13.55 -25.65
CA SER A 433 -7.19 12.41 -25.04
C SER A 433 -8.11 11.18 -25.02
N SER A 434 -7.51 9.99 -25.00
CA SER A 434 -8.23 8.72 -24.84
C SER A 434 -8.91 8.55 -23.47
N THR A 435 -8.59 9.41 -22.50
CA THR A 435 -9.13 9.39 -21.13
C THR A 435 -10.17 10.49 -20.88
N GLY A 436 -10.45 11.33 -21.87
CA GLY A 436 -11.24 12.57 -21.74
C GLY A 436 -10.37 13.77 -21.36
N GLY A 437 -10.57 14.90 -22.02
CA GLY A 437 -9.74 16.12 -21.89
C GLY A 437 -9.01 16.51 -23.19
N GLN A 438 -8.32 17.65 -23.19
CA GLN A 438 -7.51 18.12 -24.33
C GLN A 438 -6.01 18.05 -23.99
N VAL A 439 -5.20 17.52 -24.90
CA VAL A 439 -3.74 17.43 -24.80
C VAL A 439 -3.10 18.18 -25.97
N TRP A 440 -2.04 18.93 -25.71
CA TRP A 440 -1.30 19.65 -26.74
C TRP A 440 -0.43 18.69 -27.56
N SER A 441 -0.71 18.56 -28.86
CA SER A 441 0.08 17.77 -29.79
C SER A 441 1.05 18.64 -30.59
N CYS A 442 2.32 18.28 -30.61
CA CYS A 442 3.37 18.93 -31.40
C CYS A 442 3.71 18.16 -32.69
N GLU A 443 2.86 17.22 -33.12
CA GLU A 443 3.13 16.26 -34.20
C GLU A 443 3.60 16.90 -35.53
N HIS A 444 3.15 18.11 -35.85
CA HIS A 444 3.52 18.80 -37.09
C HIS A 444 4.55 19.93 -36.90
N CYS A 445 5.10 20.09 -35.68
CA CYS A 445 6.12 21.09 -35.41
C CYS A 445 7.51 20.62 -35.84
N THR A 446 8.14 21.39 -36.75
CA THR A 446 9.50 21.09 -37.27
C THR A 446 10.54 22.12 -36.85
N LEU A 447 10.18 23.13 -36.07
CA LEU A 447 11.03 24.29 -35.80
C LEU A 447 12.35 23.91 -35.12
N LEU A 448 12.29 23.17 -34.02
CA LEU A 448 13.48 22.70 -33.30
C LEU A 448 14.24 21.57 -33.99
N HIS A 449 13.66 20.97 -35.01
CA HIS A 449 14.28 19.93 -35.82
C HIS A 449 15.18 20.51 -36.92
N ARG A 450 15.17 21.83 -37.13
CA ARG A 450 16.03 22.52 -38.10
C ARG A 450 17.40 22.77 -37.45
N PRO A 451 18.52 22.27 -38.02
CA PRO A 451 19.85 22.37 -37.39
C PRO A 451 20.27 23.78 -36.98
N LYS A 452 19.94 24.78 -37.80
CA LYS A 452 20.24 26.18 -37.49
C LYS A 452 19.45 26.69 -36.28
N VAL A 453 18.18 26.32 -36.16
CA VAL A 453 17.30 26.73 -35.06
C VAL A 453 17.70 25.99 -33.78
N ALA A 454 17.94 24.68 -33.88
CA ALA A 454 18.43 23.87 -32.78
C ALA A 454 19.73 24.45 -32.19
N LYS A 455 20.70 24.79 -33.04
CA LYS A 455 21.95 25.42 -32.60
C LYS A 455 21.72 26.78 -31.93
N MET A 456 20.91 27.66 -32.52
CA MET A 456 20.63 28.98 -31.94
C MET A 456 19.96 28.86 -30.56
N VAL A 457 19.01 27.93 -30.42
CA VAL A 457 18.35 27.67 -29.14
C VAL A 457 19.33 27.08 -28.14
N LEU A 458 20.18 26.14 -28.53
CA LEU A 458 21.22 25.58 -27.66
C LEU A 458 22.18 26.67 -27.17
N ASP A 459 22.67 27.53 -28.07
CA ASP A 459 23.56 28.64 -27.73
C ASP A 459 22.89 29.61 -26.74
N ALA A 460 21.59 29.90 -26.91
CA ALA A 460 20.83 30.76 -26.00
C ALA A 460 20.58 30.12 -24.62
N LEU A 461 20.49 28.78 -24.57
CA LEU A 461 20.32 28.02 -23.35
C LEU A 461 21.62 27.79 -22.58
N MET A 462 22.77 27.71 -23.27
CA MET A 462 24.10 27.61 -22.67
C MET A 462 24.65 28.92 -22.12
N ALA A 463 23.94 30.03 -22.28
CA ALA A 463 24.36 31.32 -21.74
C ALA A 463 24.27 31.35 -20.21
N ASP A 464 25.21 32.03 -19.54
CA ASP A 464 25.21 32.18 -18.07
C ASP A 464 23.87 32.74 -17.57
N GLY A 465 23.23 32.06 -16.61
CA GLY A 465 21.94 32.49 -16.05
C GLY A 465 21.05 31.35 -15.57
N ASP A 466 19.83 31.69 -15.16
CA ASP A 466 18.79 30.72 -14.80
C ASP A 466 18.21 30.04 -16.06
N THR A 467 18.02 28.72 -16.02
CA THR A 467 17.53 27.91 -17.15
C THR A 467 16.16 28.39 -17.64
N ASP A 468 15.25 28.76 -16.75
CA ASP A 468 13.89 29.18 -17.14
C ASP A 468 13.90 30.56 -17.80
N ASP A 469 14.75 31.46 -17.34
CA ASP A 469 14.98 32.76 -17.99
C ASP A 469 15.60 32.58 -19.38
N ASN A 470 16.56 31.66 -19.51
CA ASN A 470 17.16 31.31 -20.80
C ASN A 470 16.14 30.70 -21.76
N ILE A 471 15.24 29.83 -21.30
CA ILE A 471 14.13 29.28 -22.10
C ILE A 471 13.19 30.41 -22.56
N ARG A 472 12.78 31.31 -21.66
CA ARG A 472 11.91 32.45 -22.03
C ARG A 472 12.56 33.36 -23.06
N ARG A 473 13.87 33.64 -22.89
CA ARG A 473 14.65 34.43 -23.84
C ARG A 473 14.75 33.72 -25.19
N ALA A 474 15.07 32.43 -25.22
CA ALA A 474 15.16 31.64 -26.44
C ALA A 474 13.82 31.61 -27.19
N TRP A 475 12.68 31.50 -26.48
CA TRP A 475 11.37 31.60 -27.11
C TRP A 475 11.18 32.96 -27.79
N LYS A 476 11.37 34.04 -27.04
CA LYS A 476 11.10 35.41 -27.50
C LYS A 476 12.04 35.88 -28.61
N GLU A 477 13.32 35.54 -28.51
CA GLU A 477 14.35 36.06 -29.42
C GLU A 477 14.60 35.17 -30.63
N ILE A 478 14.27 33.88 -30.56
CA ILE A 478 14.57 32.91 -31.60
C ILE A 478 13.30 32.28 -32.18
N ILE A 479 12.39 31.78 -31.34
CA ILE A 479 11.21 31.06 -31.84
C ILE A 479 10.15 32.01 -32.38
N GLU A 480 9.73 33.00 -31.58
CA GLU A 480 8.67 33.94 -31.94
C GLU A 480 8.90 34.68 -33.28
N PRO A 481 10.14 35.10 -33.64
CA PRO A 481 10.43 35.69 -34.96
C PRO A 481 10.38 34.71 -36.14
N LEU A 482 10.32 33.39 -35.90
CA LEU A 482 10.28 32.34 -36.93
C LEU A 482 8.86 31.78 -37.17
N LEU A 483 7.88 32.20 -36.36
CA LEU A 483 6.45 31.90 -36.50
C LEU A 483 5.79 32.87 -37.46
#